data_AF-A0A1R4HGM3-F1
#
_entry.id   AF-A0A1R4HGM3-F1
#
_cell.length_a   1.000
_cell.length_b   1.000
_cell.length_c   1.000
_cell.angle_alpha   90.00
_cell.angle_beta   90.00
_cell.angle_gamma   90.00
#
_symmetry.space_group_name_H-M   'P 1'
#
loop_
_entity.id
_entity.type
_entity.pdbx_description
1 polymer ?
#
loop_
_entity_poly.entity_id
_entity_poly.type
_entity_poly.pdbx_seq_one_letter_code
_entity_poly.pdbx_strand_id
1 'polypeptide(L)'
;MGANMLLSNNPKVVIKAVLVISALFFYDTFWDLFLSLLHYLFGILHLMFEFCEHTLERLIEHLFHVDPRTAEVLVFYVMLSIGAYATLKLIQLLPDCYRALVEQVTAYWQQSKAETLGYWQAQSLKGKIQWGAVFMVGMLGMVLWLSS
;
A
#
# COMPACT_ATOMS: atom_id res chain seq x y z
N MET A 1 -20.74 8.41 -28.80
CA MET A 1 -21.43 7.18 -29.27
C MET A 1 -20.63 5.88 -29.06
N GLY A 2 -19.29 5.90 -29.02
CA GLY A 2 -18.47 4.68 -28.80
C GLY A 2 -18.40 4.14 -27.36
N ALA A 3 -18.47 5.00 -26.33
CA ALA A 3 -18.38 4.57 -24.92
C ALA A 3 -19.53 3.65 -24.48
N ASN A 4 -20.75 3.91 -24.96
CA ASN A 4 -21.94 3.11 -24.64
C ASN A 4 -21.88 1.69 -25.23
N MET A 5 -21.10 1.46 -26.29
CA MET A 5 -20.96 0.14 -26.93
C MET A 5 -19.91 -0.74 -26.21
N LEU A 6 -18.85 -0.13 -25.64
CA LEU A 6 -17.84 -0.83 -24.85
C LEU A 6 -18.36 -1.27 -23.47
N LEU A 7 -19.18 -0.43 -22.83
CA LEU A 7 -19.86 -0.74 -21.56
C LEU A 7 -20.85 -1.90 -21.69
N SER A 8 -21.48 -2.06 -22.86
CA SER A 8 -22.49 -3.10 -23.12
C SER A 8 -21.92 -4.52 -23.21
N ASN A 9 -20.64 -4.70 -23.52
CA ASN A 9 -20.09 -6.01 -23.87
C ASN A 9 -19.37 -6.72 -22.70
N ASN A 10 -18.76 -5.97 -21.76
CA ASN A 10 -18.23 -6.51 -20.50
C ASN A 10 -17.81 -5.39 -19.52
N PRO A 11 -18.66 -4.96 -18.57
CA PRO A 11 -18.38 -3.81 -17.70
C PRO A 11 -17.16 -4.03 -16.79
N LYS A 12 -16.88 -5.28 -16.38
CA LYS A 12 -15.75 -5.61 -15.52
C LYS A 12 -14.39 -5.28 -16.15
N VAL A 13 -14.23 -5.51 -17.46
CA VAL A 13 -12.98 -5.24 -18.18
C VAL A 13 -12.77 -3.73 -18.35
N VAL A 14 -13.85 -3.00 -18.65
CA VAL A 14 -13.82 -1.53 -18.75
C VAL A 14 -13.46 -0.91 -17.41
N ILE A 15 -14.08 -1.36 -16.31
CA ILE A 15 -13.77 -0.88 -14.96
C ILE A 15 -12.30 -1.15 -14.62
N LYS A 16 -11.79 -2.36 -14.89
CA LYS A 16 -10.37 -2.69 -14.68
C LYS A 16 -9.43 -1.77 -15.48
N ALA A 17 -9.73 -1.51 -16.75
CA ALA A 17 -8.92 -0.63 -17.59
C ALA A 17 -8.93 0.82 -17.10
N VAL A 18 -10.10 1.33 -16.71
CA VAL A 18 -10.22 2.68 -16.12
C VAL A 18 -9.44 2.78 -14.82
N LEU A 19 -9.53 1.77 -13.95
CA LEU A 19 -8.76 1.73 -12.70
C LEU A 19 -7.25 1.72 -12.97
N VAL A 20 -6.77 0.92 -13.93
CA VAL A 20 -5.34 0.89 -14.29
C VAL A 20 -4.88 2.23 -14.85
N ILE A 21 -5.64 2.82 -15.78
CA ILE A 21 -5.30 4.14 -16.35
C ILE A 21 -5.31 5.19 -15.23
N SER A 22 -6.33 5.23 -14.38
CA SER A 22 -6.41 6.13 -13.24
C SER A 22 -5.22 5.94 -12.29
N ALA A 23 -4.85 4.71 -11.96
CA ALA A 23 -3.71 4.43 -11.11
C ALA A 23 -2.38 4.90 -11.72
N LEU A 24 -2.25 4.85 -13.06
CA LEU A 24 -1.08 5.39 -13.76
C LEU A 24 -1.04 6.92 -13.76
N PHE A 25 -2.17 7.59 -13.98
CA PHE A 25 -2.27 9.06 -13.94
C PHE A 25 -2.03 9.62 -12.53
N PHE A 26 -2.54 8.94 -11.51
CA PHE A 26 -2.41 9.34 -10.10
C PHE A 26 -1.31 8.58 -9.37
N TYR A 27 -0.33 8.01 -10.09
CA TYR A 27 0.75 7.23 -9.48
C TYR A 27 1.54 8.06 -8.45
N ASP A 28 1.83 9.31 -8.80
CA ASP A 28 2.53 10.26 -7.93
C ASP A 28 1.70 10.55 -6.66
N THR A 29 0.43 10.90 -6.83
CA THR A 29 -0.51 11.13 -5.71
C THR A 29 -0.67 9.90 -4.82
N PHE A 30 -0.67 8.69 -5.40
CA PHE A 30 -0.75 7.46 -4.64
C PHE A 30 0.51 7.24 -3.79
N TRP A 31 1.68 7.51 -4.35
CA TRP A 31 2.95 7.45 -3.62
C TRP A 31 3.02 8.49 -2.51
N ASP A 32 2.61 9.72 -2.78
CA ASP A 32 2.53 10.78 -1.79
C ASP A 32 1.59 10.43 -0.64
N LEU A 33 0.40 9.90 -0.96
CA LEU A 33 -0.54 9.44 0.06
C LEU A 33 0.04 8.31 0.89
N PHE A 34 0.70 7.34 0.25
CA PHE A 34 1.35 6.22 0.93
C PHE A 34 2.47 6.68 1.87
N LEU A 35 3.35 7.58 1.40
CA LEU A 35 4.43 8.14 2.22
C LEU A 35 3.89 9.01 3.35
N SER A 36 2.86 9.81 3.08
CA SER A 36 2.19 10.61 4.10
C SER A 36 1.57 9.72 5.18
N LEU A 37 0.90 8.63 4.80
CA LEU A 37 0.36 7.66 5.74
C LEU A 37 1.45 7.01 6.59
N LEU A 38 2.57 6.60 5.99
CA LEU A 38 3.72 6.07 6.72
C LEU A 38 4.29 7.11 7.68
N HIS A 39 4.42 8.36 7.25
CA HIS A 39 4.91 9.44 8.08
C HIS A 39 4.04 9.63 9.33
N TYR A 40 2.72 9.70 9.17
CA TYR A 40 1.80 9.79 10.32
C TYR A 40 1.85 8.55 11.21
N LEU A 41 1.92 7.35 10.61
CA LEU A 41 2.02 6.10 11.37
C LEU A 41 3.28 6.07 12.25
N PHE A 42 4.44 6.41 11.68
CA PHE A 42 5.69 6.50 12.43
C PHE A 42 5.65 7.63 13.48
N GLY A 43 5.01 8.76 13.17
CA GLY A 43 4.81 9.84 14.14
C GLY A 43 3.99 9.39 15.35
N ILE A 44 2.87 8.68 15.13
CA ILE A 44 2.04 8.13 16.21
C ILE A 44 2.84 7.10 17.02
N LEU A 45 3.56 6.20 16.35
CA LEU A 45 4.38 5.20 17.03
C LEU A 45 5.46 5.83 17.91
N HIS A 46 6.11 6.88 17.40
CA HIS A 46 7.12 7.63 18.14
C HIS A 46 6.52 8.35 19.36
N LEU A 47 5.36 9.00 19.20
CA LEU A 47 4.66 9.63 20.31
C LEU A 47 4.24 8.62 21.40
N MET A 48 3.78 7.43 20.99
CA MET A 48 3.49 6.34 21.93
C MET A 48 4.74 5.86 22.65
N PHE A 49 5.88 5.81 21.96
CA PHE A 49 7.16 5.47 22.55
C PHE A 49 7.57 6.50 23.62
N GLU A 50 7.56 7.79 23.30
CA GLU A 50 7.87 8.87 24.26
C GLU A 50 6.92 8.84 25.48
N PHE A 51 5.63 8.60 25.24
CA PHE A 51 4.65 8.48 26.32
C PHE A 51 4.96 7.32 27.27
N CYS A 52 5.33 6.16 26.71
CA CYS A 52 5.71 4.99 27.49
C CYS A 52 7.02 5.23 28.27
N GLU A 53 8.01 5.88 27.65
CA GLU A 53 9.30 6.21 28.28
C GLU A 53 9.07 7.07 29.51
N HIS A 54 8.38 8.20 29.35
CA HIS A 54 8.10 9.16 30.42
C HIS A 54 7.26 8.55 31.55
N THR A 55 6.32 7.67 31.20
CA THR A 55 5.49 6.97 32.18
C THR A 55 6.31 5.97 32.98
N LEU A 56 7.16 5.18 32.32
CA LEU A 56 8.01 4.19 32.98
C LEU A 56 9.08 4.85 33.86
N GLU A 57 9.66 5.96 33.42
CA GLU A 57 10.66 6.71 34.20
C GLU A 57 10.09 7.15 35.55
N ARG A 58 8.94 7.82 35.54
CA ARG A 58 8.26 8.27 36.77
C ARG A 58 7.84 7.11 37.66
N LEU A 59 7.36 6.01 37.05
CA LEU A 59 7.00 4.81 37.81
C LEU A 59 8.20 4.22 38.52
N ILE A 60 9.34 4.08 37.83
CA ILE A 60 10.57 3.53 38.39
C ILE A 60 11.16 4.46 39.47
N GLU A 61 11.17 5.77 39.23
CA GLU A 61 11.60 6.77 40.21
C GLU A 61 10.79 6.65 41.50
N HIS A 62 9.46 6.57 41.41
CA HIS A 62 8.59 6.46 42.59
C HIS A 62 8.64 5.09 43.27
N LEU A 63 8.73 3.99 42.51
CA LEU A 63 8.73 2.63 43.07
C LEU A 63 10.05 2.32 43.78
N PHE A 64 11.18 2.72 43.18
CA PHE A 64 12.50 2.35 43.66
C PHE A 64 13.22 3.48 44.40
N HIS A 65 12.65 4.69 44.45
CA HIS A 65 13.27 5.88 45.07
C HIS A 65 14.70 6.11 44.57
N VAL A 66 14.92 5.84 43.28
CA VAL A 66 16.22 5.96 42.61
C VAL A 66 16.41 7.35 42.05
N ASP A 67 17.67 7.75 41.88
CA ASP A 67 18.02 9.01 41.22
C ASP A 67 17.47 9.03 39.77
N PRO A 68 17.02 10.19 39.26
CA PRO A 68 16.48 10.32 37.90
C PRO A 68 17.38 9.75 36.81
N ARG A 69 18.71 9.97 36.92
CA ARG A 69 19.67 9.41 35.95
C ARG A 69 19.68 7.88 35.95
N THR A 70 19.44 7.28 37.12
CA THR A 70 19.39 5.81 37.24
C THR A 70 18.07 5.26 36.71
N ALA A 71 16.95 5.98 36.89
CA ALA A 71 15.66 5.62 36.32
C ALA A 71 15.69 5.64 34.78
N GLU A 72 16.24 6.70 34.17
CA GLU A 72 16.37 6.85 32.71
C GLU A 72 17.10 5.66 32.07
N VAL A 73 18.27 5.30 32.60
CA VAL A 73 19.06 4.16 32.10
C VAL A 73 18.28 2.85 32.21
N LEU A 74 17.53 2.65 33.30
CA LEU A 74 16.75 1.43 33.50
C LEU A 74 15.56 1.34 32.54
N VAL A 75 14.84 2.45 32.33
CA VAL A 75 13.77 2.56 31.32
C VAL A 75 14.31 2.24 29.94
N PHE A 76 15.44 2.81 29.56
CA PHE A 76 16.08 2.56 28.27
C PHE A 76 16.35 1.07 28.05
N TYR A 77 16.96 0.37 29.03
CA TYR A 77 17.23 -1.06 28.89
C TYR A 77 15.96 -1.92 28.83
N VAL A 78 14.92 -1.57 29.61
CA VAL A 78 13.62 -2.26 29.57
C VAL A 78 12.96 -2.08 28.20
N MET A 79 12.88 -0.84 27.71
CA MET A 79 12.30 -0.52 26.41
C MET A 79 13.09 -1.13 25.25
N LEU A 80 14.42 -1.12 25.31
CA LEU A 80 15.28 -1.75 24.32
C LEU A 80 15.04 -3.26 24.26
N SER A 81 14.87 -3.91 25.41
CA SER A 81 14.60 -5.36 25.49
C SER A 81 13.23 -5.71 24.90
N ILE A 82 12.19 -4.93 25.25
CA ILE A 82 10.83 -5.10 24.71
C ILE A 82 10.83 -4.83 23.19
N GLY A 83 11.48 -3.74 22.75
CA GLY A 83 11.59 -3.36 21.35
C GLY A 83 12.32 -4.40 20.51
N ALA A 84 13.42 -4.97 21.03
CA ALA A 84 14.13 -6.06 20.37
C ALA A 84 13.26 -7.32 20.23
N TYR A 85 12.55 -7.71 21.29
CA TYR A 85 11.63 -8.85 21.24
C TYR A 85 10.48 -8.64 20.24
N ALA A 86 9.84 -7.47 20.28
CA ALA A 86 8.78 -7.09 19.36
C ALA A 86 9.26 -7.10 17.90
N THR A 87 10.46 -6.56 17.65
CA THR A 87 11.07 -6.55 16.31
C THR A 87 11.34 -7.97 15.80
N LEU A 88 11.89 -8.85 16.64
CA LEU A 88 12.11 -10.25 16.28
C LEU A 88 10.81 -10.97 15.94
N LYS A 89 9.75 -10.74 16.71
CA LYS A 89 8.41 -11.28 16.41
C LYS A 89 7.87 -10.72 15.10
N LEU A 90 7.98 -9.41 14.89
CA LEU A 90 7.52 -8.79 13.65
C LEU A 90 8.23 -9.38 12.43
N ILE A 91 9.56 -9.54 12.49
CA ILE A 91 10.36 -10.16 11.43
C ILE A 91 9.94 -11.61 11.18
N GLN A 92 9.56 -12.36 12.21
CA GLN A 92 9.08 -13.74 12.07
C GLN A 92 7.68 -13.83 11.46
N LEU A 93 6.77 -12.89 11.73
CA LEU A 93 5.42 -12.87 11.15
C LEU A 93 5.40 -12.31 9.72
N LEU A 94 6.35 -11.43 9.37
CA LEU A 94 6.44 -10.79 8.06
C LEU A 94 6.43 -11.78 6.88
N PRO A 95 7.24 -12.86 6.86
CA PRO A 95 7.29 -13.78 5.73
C PRO A 95 5.97 -14.54 5.53
N ASP A 96 5.26 -14.91 6.61
CA ASP A 96 4.01 -15.64 6.50
C ASP A 96 2.89 -14.75 5.95
N CYS A 97 2.82 -13.50 6.43
CA CYS A 97 1.89 -12.51 5.89
C CYS A 97 2.19 -12.19 4.42
N TYR A 98 3.48 -12.01 4.09
CA TYR A 98 3.91 -11.76 2.72
C TYR A 98 3.56 -12.93 1.80
N ARG A 99 3.80 -14.18 2.21
CA ARG A 99 3.43 -15.37 1.43
C ARG A 99 1.93 -15.45 1.21
N ALA A 100 1.12 -15.26 2.25
CA ALA A 100 -0.34 -15.31 2.14
C ALA A 100 -0.88 -14.24 1.18
N LEU A 101 -0.34 -13.02 1.25
CA LEU A 101 -0.71 -11.94 0.32
C LEU A 101 -0.28 -12.25 -1.11
N VAL A 102 0.96 -12.71 -1.31
CA VAL A 102 1.48 -13.06 -2.63
C VAL A 102 0.68 -14.20 -3.25
N GLU A 103 0.32 -15.22 -2.48
CA GLU A 103 -0.49 -16.34 -2.96
C GLU A 103 -1.88 -15.88 -3.39
N GLN A 104 -2.56 -15.06 -2.58
CA GLN A 104 -3.87 -14.51 -2.91
C GLN A 104 -3.83 -13.62 -4.16
N VAL A 105 -2.85 -12.72 -4.23
CA VAL A 105 -2.65 -11.83 -5.37
C VAL A 105 -2.33 -12.64 -6.62
N THR A 106 -1.48 -13.66 -6.52
CA THR A 106 -1.10 -14.51 -7.65
C THR A 106 -2.29 -15.33 -8.14
N ALA A 107 -3.08 -15.91 -7.24
CA ALA A 107 -4.28 -16.65 -7.60
C ALA A 107 -5.30 -15.76 -8.32
N TYR A 108 -5.57 -14.57 -7.77
CA TYR A 108 -6.44 -13.58 -8.40
C TYR A 108 -5.92 -13.13 -9.76
N TRP A 109 -4.60 -12.92 -9.87
CA TRP A 109 -3.94 -12.50 -11.09
C TRP A 109 -4.07 -13.54 -12.20
N GLN A 110 -3.81 -14.82 -11.89
CA GLN A 110 -3.92 -15.91 -12.87
C GLN A 110 -5.35 -16.06 -13.39
N GLN A 111 -6.34 -16.01 -12.49
CA GLN A 111 -7.75 -16.05 -12.88
C GLN A 111 -8.13 -14.85 -13.76
N SER A 112 -7.75 -13.64 -13.34
CA SER A 112 -8.03 -12.41 -14.09
C SER A 112 -7.36 -12.41 -15.47
N LYS A 113 -6.15 -12.97 -15.58
CA LYS A 113 -5.43 -13.11 -16.85
C LYS A 113 -6.14 -14.06 -17.80
N ALA A 114 -6.59 -15.22 -17.32
CA ALA A 114 -7.33 -16.20 -18.12
C ALA A 114 -8.66 -15.61 -18.65
N GLU A 115 -9.42 -14.93 -17.80
CA GLU A 115 -10.66 -14.25 -18.18
C GLU A 115 -10.42 -13.16 -19.24
N THR A 116 -9.37 -12.35 -19.05
CA THR A 116 -9.05 -11.24 -19.98
C THR A 116 -8.54 -11.75 -21.33
N LEU A 117 -7.72 -12.81 -21.33
CA LEU A 117 -7.22 -13.42 -22.56
C LEU A 117 -8.34 -14.06 -23.38
N GLY A 118 -9.25 -14.79 -22.71
CA GLY A 118 -10.44 -15.36 -23.34
C GLY A 118 -11.33 -14.28 -23.96
N TYR A 119 -11.55 -13.18 -23.26
CA TYR A 119 -12.27 -12.02 -23.80
C TYR A 119 -11.59 -11.42 -25.03
N TRP A 120 -10.27 -11.21 -24.96
CA TRP A 120 -9.51 -10.64 -26.07
C TRP A 120 -9.53 -11.51 -27.33
N GLN A 121 -9.49 -12.84 -27.17
CA GLN A 121 -9.59 -13.79 -28.28
C GLN A 121 -10.99 -13.83 -28.88
N ALA A 122 -12.04 -13.74 -28.06
CA ALA A 122 -13.44 -13.70 -28.50
C ALA A 122 -13.85 -12.36 -29.16
N GLN A 123 -13.00 -11.33 -29.08
CA GLN A 123 -13.33 -9.99 -29.54
C GLN A 123 -13.18 -9.80 -31.06
N SER A 124 -14.18 -9.16 -31.67
CA SER A 124 -14.14 -8.77 -33.08
C SER A 124 -13.08 -7.69 -33.38
N LEU A 125 -12.61 -7.64 -34.63
CA LEU A 125 -11.63 -6.65 -35.12
C LEU A 125 -12.01 -5.19 -34.80
N LYS A 126 -13.31 -4.86 -34.87
CA LYS A 126 -13.83 -3.52 -34.53
C LYS A 126 -13.58 -3.17 -33.05
N GLY A 127 -13.76 -4.13 -32.15
CA GLY A 127 -13.51 -3.92 -30.72
C GLY A 127 -12.02 -3.70 -30.42
N LYS A 128 -11.12 -4.42 -31.14
CA LYS A 128 -9.67 -4.24 -30.98
C LYS A 128 -9.19 -2.84 -31.38
N ILE A 129 -9.73 -2.31 -32.48
CA ILE A 129 -9.42 -0.95 -32.95
C ILE A 129 -9.89 0.10 -31.94
N GLN A 130 -11.08 -0.08 -31.36
CA GLN A 130 -11.60 0.84 -30.33
C GLN A 130 -10.72 0.89 -29.08
N TRP A 131 -10.26 -0.27 -28.59
CA TRP A 131 -9.31 -0.31 -27.46
C TRP A 131 -7.98 0.36 -27.81
N GLY A 132 -7.48 0.19 -29.04
CA GLY A 132 -6.31 0.90 -29.52
C GLY A 132 -6.49 2.42 -29.51
N ALA A 133 -7.65 2.92 -29.94
CA ALA A 133 -7.96 4.35 -29.89
C ALA A 133 -8.00 4.89 -28.45
N VAL A 134 -8.62 4.16 -27.51
CA VAL A 134 -8.65 4.54 -26.08
C VAL A 134 -7.23 4.60 -25.51
N PHE A 135 -6.39 3.61 -25.83
CA PHE A 135 -5.01 3.58 -25.36
C PHE A 135 -4.18 4.75 -25.91
N MET A 136 -4.32 5.06 -27.21
CA MET A 136 -3.65 6.19 -27.83
C MET A 136 -4.06 7.52 -27.21
N VAL A 137 -5.36 7.74 -26.95
CA VAL A 137 -5.85 8.95 -26.27
C VAL A 137 -5.31 9.03 -24.84
N GLY A 138 -5.30 7.92 -24.10
CA GLY A 138 -4.75 7.87 -22.74
C GLY A 138 -3.25 8.20 -22.70
N MET A 139 -2.46 7.59 -23.58
CA MET A 139 -1.03 7.87 -23.72
C MET A 139 -0.75 9.34 -24.05
N LEU A 140 -1.52 9.91 -24.98
CA LEU A 140 -1.38 11.31 -25.40
C LEU A 140 -1.73 12.26 -24.26
N GLY A 141 -2.76 11.95 -23.47
CA GLY A 141 -3.09 12.68 -22.24
C GLY A 141 -2.00 12.59 -21.18
N MET A 142 -1.36 11.43 -21.02
CA MET A 142 -0.28 11.23 -20.05
C MET A 142 0.97 12.04 -20.43
N VAL A 143 1.35 12.07 -21.72
CA VAL A 143 2.45 12.89 -22.22
C VAL A 143 2.19 14.37 -22.01
N LEU A 144 0.97 14.83 -22.29
CA LEU A 144 0.59 16.22 -22.05
C LEU A 144 0.64 16.60 -20.57
N TRP A 145 0.16 15.72 -19.69
CA TRP A 145 0.21 15.93 -18.24
C TRP A 145 1.65 16.00 -17.72
N LEU A 146 2.53 15.10 -18.18
CA LEU A 146 3.96 15.12 -17.83
C LEU A 146 4.71 16.36 -18.36
N SER A 147 4.21 16.97 -19.43
CA SER A 147 4.83 18.15 -20.06
C SER A 147 4.33 19.49 -19.50
N SER A 148 3.28 19.47 -18.67
CA SER A 148 2.68 20.63 -18.01
C SER A 148 3.31 20.89 -16.65
#